data_AF-A0A7S9CLR4-F1
#
_entry.id   AF-A0A7S9CLR4-F1
#
_cell.length_a   1.000
_cell.length_b   1.000
_cell.length_c   1.000
_cell.angle_alpha   90.00
_cell.angle_beta   90.00
_cell.angle_gamma   90.00
#
_symmetry.space_group_name_H-M   'P 1'
#
loop_
_entity.id
_entity.type
_entity.pdbx_description
1 polymer ?
#
loop_
_entity_poly.entity_id
_entity_poly.type
_entity_poly.pdbx_seq_one_letter_code
_entity_poly.pdbx_strand_id
1 'polypeptide(L)'
;MKSVLRLASAAALLWLSQIVGVLAMTQAQMPTKIPIPWGNSAGSAYIRTIPQTSQIGIQNCAASWPDGFPPLTFVPSSSGGCPPFGQDMNGVLAAISQWSRFMQAYSGLPYDATFSTAVGGYPKGAVVQSGLVQGRLWYNTTDNNTTTPDAISGSSGWTVLPGTYAPGTPIPVYSTTSPPPNAVPADGLTVGNASSNATSRANIDTAFLFAFLWNNCINCTLFNSSGGVVSKGATALADFNANRAIATIQMMGRGLIGADSIGGSSTTFLTGVPVTVGGRVIPSSVLGENLHQLTVSELATHTHANSLTDPGHIHANSLTDPGHTHTNSLTDPGHNHTQSFANQANLNLAAGGNAVPTQVNLGPSGTSVTGITINNASATTGITINNASSTTGITLTNANQGGNVAHNTVELSTVVWWYLSL
;
A
#
# COMPACT_ATOMS: atom_id res chain seq x y z
N MET A 1 -24.46 13.98 -63.00
CA MET A 1 -25.82 14.41 -62.55
C MET A 1 -26.55 13.41 -61.65
N LYS A 2 -26.28 12.09 -61.68
CA LYS A 2 -26.97 11.12 -60.78
C LYS A 2 -26.40 11.02 -59.35
N SER A 3 -25.23 11.59 -59.07
CA SER A 3 -24.59 11.59 -57.74
C SER A 3 -25.00 12.77 -56.85
N VAL A 4 -25.32 13.93 -57.44
CA VAL A 4 -25.71 15.14 -56.70
C VAL A 4 -27.15 15.06 -56.19
N LEU A 5 -28.02 14.31 -56.88
CA LEU A 5 -29.42 14.13 -56.48
C LEU A 5 -29.60 13.18 -55.27
N ARG A 6 -28.60 12.34 -54.95
CA ARG A 6 -28.65 11.43 -53.79
C ARG A 6 -28.24 12.09 -52.48
N LEU A 7 -27.42 13.15 -52.51
CA LEU A 7 -27.08 13.93 -51.31
C LEU A 7 -28.21 14.87 -50.87
N ALA A 8 -28.98 15.43 -51.82
CA ALA A 8 -30.11 16.31 -51.49
C ALA A 8 -31.26 15.55 -50.77
N SER A 9 -31.51 14.29 -51.12
CA SER A 9 -32.56 13.47 -50.49
C SER A 9 -32.19 12.97 -49.09
N ALA A 10 -30.89 12.78 -48.80
CA ALA A 10 -30.43 12.38 -47.47
C ALA A 10 -30.41 13.55 -46.47
N ALA A 11 -30.13 14.77 -46.95
CA ALA A 11 -30.17 15.98 -46.12
C ALA A 11 -31.61 16.40 -45.77
N ALA A 12 -32.57 16.17 -46.67
CA ALA A 12 -33.99 16.48 -46.41
C ALA A 12 -34.65 15.52 -45.40
N LEU A 13 -34.22 14.25 -45.34
CA LEU A 13 -34.70 13.30 -44.32
C LEU A 13 -34.11 13.60 -42.92
N LEU A 14 -32.92 14.20 -42.84
CA LEU A 14 -32.29 14.56 -41.56
C LEU A 14 -32.90 15.82 -40.92
N TRP A 15 -33.51 16.70 -41.72
CA TRP A 15 -34.23 17.89 -41.24
C TRP A 15 -35.69 17.62 -40.88
N LEU A 16 -36.32 16.57 -41.44
CA LEU A 16 -37.69 16.18 -41.07
C LEU A 16 -37.78 15.35 -39.78
N SER A 17 -36.66 14.77 -39.31
CA SER A 17 -36.60 14.05 -38.02
C SER A 17 -36.48 14.97 -36.80
N GLN A 18 -36.37 16.29 -36.99
CA GLN A 18 -36.34 17.27 -35.90
C GLN A 18 -37.70 17.97 -35.65
N ILE A 19 -38.75 17.57 -36.37
CA ILE A 19 -40.14 18.05 -36.17
C ILE A 19 -41.05 16.89 -35.70
N VAL A 20 -40.49 15.94 -34.95
CA VAL A 20 -41.28 15.30 -33.89
C VAL A 20 -40.80 16.02 -32.64
N GLY A 21 -41.68 16.84 -32.05
CA GLY A 21 -41.41 17.45 -30.76
C GLY A 21 -41.17 16.36 -29.73
N VAL A 22 -39.92 15.91 -29.61
CA VAL A 22 -39.41 15.33 -28.39
C VAL A 22 -39.45 16.50 -27.42
N LEU A 23 -40.57 16.63 -26.71
CA LEU A 23 -40.63 17.36 -25.46
C LEU A 23 -39.53 16.74 -24.61
N ALA A 24 -38.35 17.35 -24.63
CA ALA A 24 -37.27 16.99 -23.74
C ALA A 24 -37.84 17.16 -22.34
N MET A 25 -38.24 16.07 -21.69
CA MET A 25 -38.75 16.08 -20.33
C MET A 25 -37.61 16.58 -19.43
N THR A 26 -37.68 17.85 -19.06
CA THR A 26 -36.77 18.45 -18.09
C THR A 26 -37.24 18.09 -16.68
N GLN A 27 -36.33 18.15 -15.70
CA GLN A 27 -36.70 17.96 -14.29
C GLN A 27 -37.80 18.94 -13.83
N ALA A 28 -37.88 20.13 -14.43
CA ALA A 28 -38.94 21.11 -14.17
C ALA A 28 -40.33 20.68 -14.69
N GLN A 29 -40.40 19.65 -15.55
CA GLN A 29 -41.64 19.09 -16.09
C GLN A 29 -42.04 17.78 -15.41
N MET A 30 -41.50 17.50 -14.21
CA MET A 30 -41.94 16.34 -13.42
C MET A 30 -43.46 16.42 -13.19
N PRO A 31 -44.23 15.38 -13.58
CA PRO A 31 -45.66 15.34 -13.35
C PRO A 31 -46.01 15.52 -11.86
N THR A 32 -47.19 16.08 -11.60
CA THR A 32 -47.71 16.21 -10.23
C THR A 32 -47.77 14.84 -9.57
N LYS A 33 -47.24 14.75 -8.34
CA LYS A 33 -47.23 13.49 -7.63
C LYS A 33 -48.64 13.00 -7.30
N ILE A 34 -48.83 11.69 -7.21
CA ILE A 34 -50.13 11.09 -6.79
C ILE A 34 -50.06 10.74 -5.30
N PRO A 35 -50.51 11.63 -4.37
CA PRO A 35 -50.44 11.35 -2.94
C PRO A 35 -51.51 10.36 -2.46
N ILE A 36 -52.67 10.33 -3.13
CA ILE A 36 -53.83 9.54 -2.76
C ILE A 36 -54.17 8.59 -3.92
N PRO A 37 -54.17 7.26 -3.69
CA PRO A 37 -54.61 6.31 -4.70
C PRO A 37 -56.08 6.50 -5.06
N TRP A 38 -56.42 6.14 -6.29
CA TRP A 38 -57.79 6.11 -6.76
C TRP A 38 -58.65 5.18 -5.89
N GLY A 39 -59.87 5.60 -5.56
CA GLY A 39 -60.79 4.79 -4.77
C GLY A 39 -60.37 4.55 -3.32
N ASN A 40 -59.42 5.31 -2.76
CA ASN A 40 -58.91 5.13 -1.38
C ASN A 40 -60.00 5.18 -0.28
N SER A 41 -61.13 5.85 -0.54
CA SER A 41 -62.29 5.92 0.36
C SER A 41 -63.55 5.29 -0.23
N ALA A 42 -63.44 4.54 -1.33
CA ALA A 42 -64.57 3.82 -1.91
C ALA A 42 -64.97 2.66 -0.99
N GLY A 43 -66.25 2.57 -0.64
CA GLY A 43 -66.78 1.41 0.08
C GLY A 43 -66.67 0.13 -0.76
N SER A 44 -66.68 -1.04 -0.13
CA SER A 44 -66.51 -2.34 -0.78
C SER A 44 -67.55 -2.65 -1.88
N ALA A 45 -68.69 -1.97 -1.88
CA ALA A 45 -69.70 -2.03 -2.95
C ALA A 45 -69.30 -1.26 -4.22
N TYR A 46 -68.22 -0.49 -4.21
CA TYR A 46 -67.82 0.39 -5.32
C TYR A 46 -66.37 0.16 -5.79
N ILE A 47 -65.65 -0.76 -5.14
CA ILE A 47 -64.29 -1.15 -5.51
C ILE A 47 -64.06 -2.58 -5.08
N ARG A 48 -63.31 -3.36 -5.86
CA ARG A 48 -62.86 -4.69 -5.46
C ARG A 48 -61.48 -5.02 -5.99
N THR A 49 -60.82 -5.98 -5.34
CA THR A 49 -59.57 -6.56 -5.83
C THR A 49 -59.84 -7.33 -7.11
N ILE A 50 -59.03 -7.10 -8.13
CA ILE A 50 -59.17 -7.76 -9.42
C ILE A 50 -58.66 -9.21 -9.33
N PRO A 51 -59.46 -10.21 -9.73
CA PRO A 51 -59.05 -11.60 -9.73
C PRO A 51 -57.77 -11.86 -10.54
N GLN A 52 -56.90 -12.70 -10.00
CA GLN A 52 -55.69 -13.19 -10.69
C GLN A 52 -55.99 -14.29 -11.71
N THR A 53 -57.15 -14.95 -11.59
CA THR A 53 -57.63 -16.00 -12.49
C THR A 53 -58.74 -15.46 -13.40
N SER A 54 -58.92 -16.12 -14.54
CA SER A 54 -59.97 -15.78 -15.50
C SER A 54 -61.35 -15.79 -14.84
N GLN A 55 -62.22 -14.87 -15.25
CA GLN A 55 -63.62 -14.75 -14.83
C GLN A 55 -64.61 -15.12 -15.94
N ILE A 56 -64.12 -15.42 -17.15
CA ILE A 56 -64.96 -15.89 -18.26
C ILE A 56 -65.65 -17.20 -17.85
N GLY A 57 -66.98 -17.22 -17.91
CA GLY A 57 -67.80 -18.38 -17.49
C GLY A 57 -68.02 -18.51 -15.98
N ILE A 58 -67.46 -17.61 -15.15
CA ILE A 58 -67.66 -17.58 -13.70
C ILE A 58 -68.64 -16.47 -13.31
N GLN A 59 -68.29 -15.23 -13.62
CA GLN A 59 -69.13 -14.06 -13.40
C GLN A 59 -69.19 -13.27 -14.71
N ASN A 60 -70.38 -13.17 -15.29
CA ASN A 60 -70.58 -12.35 -16.49
C ASN A 60 -70.05 -10.94 -16.25
N CYS A 61 -69.38 -10.38 -17.26
CA CYS A 61 -68.89 -8.99 -17.30
C CYS A 61 -67.77 -8.65 -16.30
N ALA A 62 -67.38 -9.59 -15.41
CA ALA A 62 -66.33 -9.33 -14.43
C ALA A 62 -64.96 -9.30 -15.09
N ALA A 63 -64.19 -8.25 -14.79
CA ALA A 63 -62.82 -8.15 -15.24
C ALA A 63 -61.89 -9.05 -14.40
N SER A 64 -60.76 -9.43 -14.99
CA SER A 64 -59.66 -10.12 -14.32
C SER A 64 -58.33 -9.64 -14.89
N TRP A 65 -57.22 -9.91 -14.19
CA TRP A 65 -55.89 -9.62 -14.73
C TRP A 65 -55.60 -10.34 -16.06
N PRO A 66 -55.91 -11.65 -16.23
CA PRO A 66 -55.66 -12.32 -17.51
C PRO A 66 -56.66 -11.95 -18.61
N ASP A 67 -57.94 -11.70 -18.30
CA ASP A 67 -58.95 -11.45 -19.34
C ASP A 67 -59.07 -9.97 -19.72
N GLY A 68 -58.61 -9.06 -18.86
CA GLY A 68 -59.02 -7.66 -18.92
C GLY A 68 -60.54 -7.54 -18.77
N PHE A 69 -61.18 -6.73 -19.61
CA PHE A 69 -62.64 -6.76 -19.72
C PHE A 69 -63.08 -7.92 -20.64
N PRO A 70 -63.97 -8.83 -20.19
CA PRO A 70 -64.31 -10.02 -20.96
C PRO A 70 -65.15 -9.70 -22.20
N PRO A 71 -65.23 -10.58 -23.22
CA PRO A 71 -65.91 -10.30 -24.49
C PRO A 71 -67.37 -9.82 -24.38
N LEU A 72 -68.13 -10.29 -23.39
CA LEU A 72 -69.51 -9.84 -23.16
C LEU A 72 -69.60 -8.32 -22.89
N THR A 73 -68.51 -7.68 -22.47
CA THR A 73 -68.46 -6.22 -22.24
C THR A 73 -68.35 -5.39 -23.51
N PHE A 74 -68.05 -6.02 -24.64
CA PHE A 74 -67.98 -5.39 -25.96
C PHE A 74 -69.19 -5.72 -26.84
N VAL A 75 -70.18 -6.42 -26.30
CA VAL A 75 -71.44 -6.72 -26.98
C VAL A 75 -72.49 -5.68 -26.55
N PRO A 76 -73.31 -5.14 -27.47
CA PRO A 76 -74.41 -4.26 -27.11
C PRO A 76 -75.35 -4.92 -26.10
N SER A 77 -75.86 -4.15 -25.14
CA SER A 77 -76.80 -4.68 -24.14
C SER A 77 -78.08 -5.24 -24.78
N SER A 78 -78.49 -4.69 -25.92
CA SER A 78 -79.60 -5.21 -26.74
C SER A 78 -79.35 -6.59 -27.35
N SER A 79 -78.09 -7.04 -27.36
CA SER A 79 -77.64 -8.32 -27.92
C SER A 79 -77.11 -9.26 -26.83
N GLY A 80 -77.49 -9.03 -25.56
CA GLY A 80 -77.11 -9.88 -24.42
C GLY A 80 -75.76 -9.56 -23.79
N GLY A 81 -75.11 -8.47 -24.20
CA GLY A 81 -73.91 -7.96 -23.54
C GLY A 81 -74.21 -7.16 -22.26
N CYS A 82 -73.16 -6.70 -21.60
CA CYS A 82 -73.29 -6.02 -20.31
C CYS A 82 -72.13 -5.04 -20.08
N PRO A 83 -72.37 -3.89 -19.42
CA PRO A 83 -71.31 -2.91 -19.22
C PRO A 83 -70.20 -3.46 -18.28
N PRO A 84 -68.96 -2.97 -18.42
CA PRO A 84 -67.92 -3.20 -17.42
C PRO A 84 -68.38 -2.77 -16.03
N PHE A 85 -68.00 -3.53 -15.00
CA PHE A 85 -68.34 -3.16 -13.63
C PHE A 85 -67.48 -1.97 -13.15
N GLY A 86 -68.14 -0.93 -12.63
CA GLY A 86 -67.44 0.22 -12.03
C GLY A 86 -66.54 -0.18 -10.85
N GLN A 87 -66.90 -1.25 -10.12
CA GLN A 87 -66.05 -1.83 -9.07
C GLN A 87 -64.71 -2.35 -9.61
N ASP A 88 -64.71 -2.96 -10.80
CA ASP A 88 -63.51 -3.46 -11.47
C ASP A 88 -62.65 -2.31 -11.99
N MET A 89 -63.28 -1.32 -12.60
CA MET A 89 -62.56 -0.13 -13.06
C MET A 89 -61.89 0.59 -11.88
N ASN A 90 -62.60 0.76 -10.77
CA ASN A 90 -62.02 1.33 -9.55
C ASN A 90 -60.91 0.44 -8.98
N GLY A 91 -61.05 -0.89 -9.04
CA GLY A 91 -60.03 -1.84 -8.59
C GLY A 91 -58.72 -1.74 -9.37
N VAL A 92 -58.81 -1.71 -10.71
CA VAL A 92 -57.65 -1.55 -11.60
C VAL A 92 -56.97 -0.20 -11.39
N LEU A 93 -57.75 0.89 -11.37
CA LEU A 93 -57.21 2.24 -11.15
C LEU A 93 -56.58 2.38 -9.77
N ALA A 94 -57.15 1.76 -8.74
CA ALA A 94 -56.57 1.72 -7.42
C ALA A 94 -55.22 0.99 -7.42
N ALA A 95 -55.10 -0.17 -8.07
CA ALA A 95 -53.84 -0.90 -8.15
C ALA A 95 -52.74 -0.08 -8.86
N ILE A 96 -53.05 0.53 -10.01
CA ILE A 96 -52.09 1.32 -10.79
C ILE A 96 -51.67 2.60 -10.04
N SER A 97 -52.62 3.31 -9.43
CA SER A 97 -52.33 4.54 -8.69
C SER A 97 -51.57 4.27 -7.38
N GLN A 98 -51.82 3.14 -6.71
CA GLN A 98 -51.01 2.68 -5.57
C GLN A 98 -49.56 2.43 -6.00
N TRP A 99 -49.36 1.70 -7.10
CA TRP A 99 -48.02 1.45 -7.63
C TRP A 99 -47.30 2.71 -8.08
N SER A 100 -48.03 3.60 -8.76
CA SER A 100 -47.51 4.90 -9.16
C SER A 100 -47.06 5.71 -7.94
N ARG A 101 -47.87 5.78 -6.88
CA ARG A 101 -47.50 6.47 -5.63
C ARG A 101 -46.24 5.87 -5.02
N PHE A 102 -46.16 4.55 -4.98
CA PHE A 102 -45.00 3.83 -4.45
C PHE A 102 -43.72 4.20 -5.22
N MET A 103 -43.74 4.10 -6.55
CA MET A 103 -42.58 4.43 -7.40
C MET A 103 -42.17 5.92 -7.35
N GLN A 104 -43.11 6.83 -7.03
CA GLN A 104 -42.81 8.26 -6.88
C GLN A 104 -42.17 8.62 -5.53
N ALA A 105 -42.30 7.75 -4.53
CA ALA A 105 -41.78 7.94 -3.18
C ALA A 105 -40.53 7.10 -2.89
N TYR A 106 -40.33 6.02 -3.64
CA TYR A 106 -39.33 5.00 -3.35
C TYR A 106 -38.23 4.99 -4.42
N SER A 107 -36.97 4.79 -4.03
CA SER A 107 -35.81 4.90 -4.93
C SER A 107 -35.24 3.57 -5.45
N GLY A 108 -35.97 2.46 -5.33
CA GLY A 108 -35.59 1.16 -5.89
C GLY A 108 -36.28 0.00 -5.18
N LEU A 109 -36.84 -0.97 -5.90
CA LEU A 109 -37.65 -2.05 -5.32
C LEU A 109 -36.80 -3.12 -4.63
N PRO A 110 -37.18 -3.65 -3.46
CA PRO A 110 -36.48 -4.81 -2.89
C PRO A 110 -36.67 -6.04 -3.79
N TYR A 111 -35.73 -6.98 -3.72
CA TYR A 111 -35.92 -8.29 -4.34
C TYR A 111 -37.12 -9.02 -3.72
N ASP A 112 -38.09 -9.41 -4.55
CA ASP A 112 -39.24 -10.22 -4.16
C ASP A 112 -39.17 -11.60 -4.83
N ALA A 113 -38.98 -12.65 -4.02
CA ALA A 113 -38.90 -14.04 -4.46
C ALA A 113 -40.25 -14.58 -4.99
N THR A 114 -41.35 -14.12 -4.42
CA THR A 114 -42.71 -14.52 -4.84
C THR A 114 -43.00 -13.93 -6.22
N PHE A 115 -42.71 -12.64 -6.40
CA PHE A 115 -42.82 -11.98 -7.69
C PHE A 115 -41.90 -12.62 -8.74
N SER A 116 -40.62 -12.84 -8.39
CA SER A 116 -39.64 -13.54 -9.25
C SER A 116 -40.21 -14.87 -9.77
N THR A 117 -40.76 -15.68 -8.87
CA THR A 117 -41.37 -16.97 -9.24
C THR A 117 -42.57 -16.78 -10.17
N ALA A 118 -43.45 -15.82 -9.87
CA ALA A 118 -44.66 -15.56 -10.64
C ALA A 118 -44.37 -15.08 -12.07
N VAL A 119 -43.29 -14.34 -12.30
CA VAL A 119 -42.93 -13.79 -13.62
C VAL A 119 -41.86 -14.59 -14.37
N GLY A 120 -41.37 -15.70 -13.79
CA GLY A 120 -40.31 -16.51 -14.39
C GLY A 120 -38.89 -15.95 -14.22
N GLY A 121 -38.68 -15.08 -13.24
CA GLY A 121 -37.41 -14.45 -12.89
C GLY A 121 -37.30 -13.00 -13.35
N TYR A 122 -36.37 -12.27 -12.74
CA TYR A 122 -36.11 -10.87 -13.15
C TYR A 122 -35.41 -10.83 -14.52
N PRO A 123 -35.76 -9.89 -15.41
CA PRO A 123 -35.09 -9.73 -16.71
C PRO A 123 -33.71 -9.08 -16.55
N LYS A 124 -32.84 -9.25 -17.54
CA LYS A 124 -31.54 -8.57 -17.59
C LYS A 124 -31.74 -7.05 -17.53
N GLY A 125 -30.95 -6.37 -16.72
CA GLY A 125 -31.07 -4.93 -16.48
C GLY A 125 -32.02 -4.54 -15.35
N ALA A 126 -32.71 -5.51 -14.73
CA ALA A 126 -33.47 -5.24 -13.51
C ALA A 126 -32.54 -4.74 -12.40
N VAL A 127 -33.00 -3.72 -11.68
CA VAL A 127 -32.32 -3.19 -10.50
C VAL A 127 -33.18 -3.44 -9.27
N VAL A 128 -32.61 -4.12 -8.28
CA VAL A 128 -33.27 -4.39 -7.00
C VAL A 128 -32.41 -3.96 -5.83
N GLN A 129 -33.05 -3.56 -4.74
CA GLN A 129 -32.37 -3.15 -3.53
C GLN A 129 -32.01 -4.38 -2.67
N SER A 130 -30.81 -4.36 -2.08
CA SER A 130 -30.39 -5.34 -1.09
C SER A 130 -31.24 -5.22 0.17
N GLY A 131 -31.72 -6.36 0.67
CA GLY A 131 -32.33 -6.51 1.98
C GLY A 131 -31.32 -6.68 3.11
N LEU A 132 -30.03 -6.93 2.80
CA LEU A 132 -28.97 -7.09 3.81
C LEU A 132 -28.18 -5.80 4.05
N VAL A 133 -27.88 -5.04 3.00
CA VAL A 133 -27.08 -3.81 3.08
C VAL A 133 -27.90 -2.61 2.63
N GLN A 134 -28.21 -1.70 3.54
CA GLN A 134 -29.06 -0.55 3.24
C GLN A 134 -28.45 0.34 2.14
N GLY A 135 -29.23 0.69 1.13
CA GLY A 135 -28.76 1.52 0.02
C GLY A 135 -27.88 0.81 -1.01
N ARG A 136 -27.57 -0.49 -0.84
CA ARG A 136 -26.96 -1.30 -1.90
C ARG A 136 -28.00 -1.66 -2.95
N LEU A 137 -27.65 -1.44 -4.22
CA LEU A 137 -28.44 -1.82 -5.37
C LEU A 137 -27.72 -2.91 -6.16
N TRP A 138 -28.48 -3.91 -6.58
CA TRP A 138 -28.05 -5.02 -7.40
C TRP A 138 -28.56 -4.83 -8.82
N TYR A 139 -27.68 -5.04 -9.79
CA TYR A 139 -27.97 -5.01 -11.21
C TYR A 139 -27.97 -6.43 -11.76
N ASN A 140 -29.09 -6.84 -12.35
CA ASN A 140 -29.23 -8.16 -12.95
C ASN A 140 -28.53 -8.22 -14.32
N THR A 141 -27.69 -9.22 -14.54
CA THR A 141 -26.92 -9.42 -15.77
C THR A 141 -27.46 -10.53 -16.67
N THR A 142 -28.46 -11.29 -16.19
CA THR A 142 -29.02 -12.46 -16.88
C THR A 142 -30.54 -12.36 -16.99
N ASP A 143 -31.12 -12.80 -18.11
CA ASP A 143 -32.57 -12.89 -18.25
C ASP A 143 -33.17 -14.01 -17.39
N ASN A 144 -34.43 -13.86 -16.98
CA ASN A 144 -35.16 -14.85 -16.19
C ASN A 144 -34.42 -15.26 -14.90
N ASN A 145 -33.74 -14.31 -14.26
CA ASN A 145 -32.93 -14.59 -13.07
C ASN A 145 -33.84 -14.81 -11.84
N THR A 146 -33.89 -16.05 -11.38
CA THR A 146 -34.66 -16.47 -10.21
C THR A 146 -33.83 -16.54 -8.92
N THR A 147 -32.51 -16.29 -9.02
CA THR A 147 -31.64 -16.31 -7.85
C THR A 147 -31.76 -15.02 -7.06
N THR A 148 -31.62 -15.10 -5.74
CA THR A 148 -31.57 -13.90 -4.91
C THR A 148 -30.20 -13.22 -5.03
N PRO A 149 -30.14 -11.89 -5.19
CA PRO A 149 -28.87 -11.17 -5.18
C PRO A 149 -28.19 -11.19 -3.80
N ASP A 150 -28.97 -11.36 -2.73
CA ASP A 150 -28.47 -11.29 -1.36
C ASP A 150 -27.98 -12.64 -0.80
N ALA A 151 -27.86 -13.66 -1.64
CA ALA A 151 -27.28 -14.92 -1.22
C ALA A 151 -25.77 -14.77 -0.96
N ILE A 152 -25.34 -15.07 0.27
CA ILE A 152 -23.92 -15.09 0.69
C ILE A 152 -23.11 -16.11 -0.12
N SER A 153 -23.76 -17.17 -0.62
CA SER A 153 -23.20 -18.16 -1.54
C SER A 153 -24.25 -18.59 -2.56
N GLY A 154 -23.86 -18.76 -3.82
CA GLY A 154 -24.76 -19.24 -4.87
C GLY A 154 -25.64 -18.16 -5.52
N SER A 155 -25.42 -16.89 -5.21
CA SER A 155 -25.96 -15.80 -6.03
C SER A 155 -25.28 -15.82 -7.41
N SER A 156 -26.06 -15.70 -8.48
CA SER A 156 -25.54 -15.68 -9.86
C SER A 156 -26.32 -14.71 -10.73
N GLY A 157 -25.69 -14.15 -11.76
CA GLY A 157 -26.36 -13.20 -12.63
C GLY A 157 -26.65 -11.84 -11.97
N TRP A 158 -26.03 -11.53 -10.83
CA TRP A 158 -26.14 -10.23 -10.17
C TRP A 158 -24.76 -9.59 -10.07
N THR A 159 -24.72 -8.27 -10.23
CA THR A 159 -23.54 -7.47 -9.92
C THR A 159 -23.95 -6.24 -9.13
N VAL A 160 -23.01 -5.66 -8.40
CA VAL A 160 -23.22 -4.40 -7.72
C VAL A 160 -23.50 -3.32 -8.77
N LEU A 161 -24.46 -2.42 -8.51
CA LEU A 161 -24.85 -1.39 -9.48
C LEU A 161 -23.60 -0.65 -9.99
N PRO A 162 -23.41 -0.52 -11.32
CA PRO A 162 -22.23 0.15 -11.87
C PRO A 162 -22.00 1.53 -11.23
N GLY A 163 -20.76 1.81 -10.84
CA GLY A 163 -20.39 3.04 -10.14
C GLY A 163 -20.48 2.95 -8.60
N THR A 164 -20.80 1.79 -8.04
CA THR A 164 -20.71 1.53 -6.59
C THR A 164 -19.64 0.49 -6.27
N TYR A 165 -19.16 0.49 -5.02
CA TYR A 165 -18.05 -0.37 -4.60
C TYR A 165 -18.52 -1.81 -4.35
N ALA A 166 -17.79 -2.78 -4.92
CA ALA A 166 -17.94 -4.19 -4.59
C ALA A 166 -17.47 -4.43 -3.14
N PRO A 167 -18.02 -5.43 -2.41
CA PRO A 167 -17.57 -5.76 -1.07
C PRO A 167 -16.04 -5.98 -0.99
N GLY A 168 -15.41 -5.43 0.04
CA GLY A 168 -13.97 -5.54 0.26
C GLY A 168 -13.11 -4.55 -0.53
N THR A 169 -13.72 -3.62 -1.28
CA THR A 169 -12.95 -2.56 -1.95
C THR A 169 -12.36 -1.61 -0.89
N PRO A 170 -11.05 -1.34 -0.90
CA PRO A 170 -10.44 -0.38 0.00
C PRO A 170 -10.80 1.06 -0.42
N ILE A 171 -11.30 1.84 0.53
CA ILE A 171 -11.73 3.23 0.35
C ILE A 171 -10.84 4.12 1.23
N PRO A 172 -10.01 5.00 0.64
CA PRO A 172 -9.22 5.97 1.40
C PRO A 172 -10.08 7.19 1.76
N VAL A 173 -10.01 7.63 3.02
CA VAL A 173 -10.80 8.75 3.54
C VAL A 173 -9.94 9.65 4.42
N TYR A 174 -10.08 10.98 4.28
CA TYR A 174 -9.38 11.97 5.11
C TYR A 174 -10.09 12.29 6.43
N SER A 175 -11.32 11.82 6.60
CA SER A 175 -12.18 12.05 7.76
C SER A 175 -12.17 10.84 8.70
N THR A 176 -12.10 11.11 10.00
CA THR A 176 -12.14 10.11 11.07
C THR A 176 -13.53 9.99 11.71
N THR A 177 -14.42 10.96 11.42
CA THR A 177 -15.73 11.10 12.07
C THR A 177 -16.90 10.84 11.13
N SER A 178 -16.64 10.77 9.82
CA SER A 178 -17.63 10.47 8.79
C SER A 178 -17.17 9.26 7.98
N PRO A 179 -17.43 8.04 8.47
CA PRO A 179 -17.14 6.84 7.68
C PRO A 179 -17.98 6.84 6.40
N PRO A 180 -17.46 6.31 5.29
CA PRO A 180 -18.25 6.12 4.08
C PRO A 180 -19.48 5.25 4.38
N PRO A 181 -20.64 5.55 3.75
CA PRO A 181 -21.80 4.69 3.84
C PRO A 181 -21.45 3.25 3.45
N ASN A 182 -22.01 2.28 4.17
CA ASN A 182 -21.80 0.84 3.92
C ASN A 182 -20.32 0.43 3.89
N ALA A 183 -19.54 0.90 4.86
CA ALA A 183 -18.16 0.50 5.02
C ALA A 183 -17.80 0.23 6.50
N VAL A 184 -16.71 -0.50 6.70
CA VAL A 184 -16.10 -0.77 8.01
C VAL A 184 -14.61 -0.43 7.99
N PRO A 185 -13.99 -0.03 9.10
CA PRO A 185 -12.55 0.22 9.14
C PRO A 185 -11.72 -1.01 8.75
N ALA A 186 -10.60 -0.78 8.06
CA ALA A 186 -9.60 -1.79 7.71
C ALA A 186 -8.52 -1.88 8.82
N ASP A 187 -8.97 -2.19 10.03
CA ASP A 187 -8.28 -2.04 11.31
C ASP A 187 -7.78 -3.37 11.92
N GLY A 188 -7.94 -4.49 11.19
CA GLY A 188 -7.58 -5.82 11.67
C GLY A 188 -8.49 -6.36 12.78
N LEU A 189 -9.51 -5.60 13.21
CA LEU A 189 -10.56 -6.07 14.10
C LEU A 189 -11.53 -6.97 13.35
N THR A 190 -12.57 -7.48 14.01
CA THR A 190 -13.42 -8.52 13.41
C THR A 190 -14.78 -8.02 12.93
N VAL A 191 -15.28 -8.63 11.85
CA VAL A 191 -16.65 -8.50 11.37
C VAL A 191 -17.37 -9.85 11.42
N GLY A 192 -18.69 -9.82 11.58
CA GLY A 192 -19.52 -11.02 11.64
C GLY A 192 -20.99 -10.68 11.79
N ASN A 193 -21.83 -11.71 11.89
CA ASN A 193 -23.27 -11.52 11.99
C ASN A 193 -23.67 -10.83 13.32
N ALA A 194 -24.97 -10.49 13.47
CA ALA A 194 -25.48 -9.79 14.65
C ALA A 194 -25.33 -10.55 15.98
N SER A 195 -25.13 -11.87 15.95
CA SER A 195 -24.94 -12.73 17.12
C SER A 195 -23.47 -13.14 17.33
N SER A 196 -22.57 -12.66 16.48
CA SER A 196 -21.13 -12.89 16.62
C SER A 196 -20.54 -11.98 17.69
N ASN A 197 -19.34 -12.32 18.15
CA ASN A 197 -18.52 -11.51 19.05
C ASN A 197 -17.61 -10.53 18.28
N ALA A 198 -18.03 -10.10 17.09
CA ALA A 198 -17.23 -9.23 16.24
C ALA A 198 -16.99 -7.86 16.89
N THR A 199 -15.75 -7.37 16.84
CA THR A 199 -15.33 -6.17 17.57
C THR A 199 -15.40 -4.88 16.75
N SER A 200 -15.27 -4.95 15.42
CA SER A 200 -15.46 -3.81 14.54
C SER A 200 -16.94 -3.61 14.22
N ARG A 201 -17.61 -4.67 13.75
CA ARG A 201 -19.05 -4.65 13.41
C ARG A 201 -19.66 -6.04 13.50
N ALA A 202 -20.57 -6.23 14.45
CA ALA A 202 -21.45 -7.40 14.56
C ALA A 202 -22.83 -7.07 13.98
N ASN A 203 -23.02 -7.30 12.68
CA ASN A 203 -24.28 -6.98 12.00
C ASN A 203 -24.45 -7.85 10.74
N ILE A 204 -25.71 -8.11 10.37
CA ILE A 204 -26.05 -8.88 9.17
C ILE A 204 -25.55 -8.23 7.88
N ASP A 205 -25.42 -6.90 7.85
CA ASP A 205 -24.88 -6.15 6.71
C ASP A 205 -23.42 -6.47 6.37
N THR A 206 -22.69 -7.14 7.27
CA THR A 206 -21.30 -7.57 7.02
C THR A 206 -21.18 -8.86 6.24
N ALA A 207 -22.31 -9.50 5.89
CA ALA A 207 -22.34 -10.82 5.26
C ALA A 207 -21.48 -10.92 3.99
N PHE A 208 -21.54 -9.93 3.09
CA PHE A 208 -20.76 -9.98 1.85
C PHE A 208 -19.29 -9.70 2.08
N LEU A 209 -18.94 -8.70 2.91
CA LEU A 209 -17.55 -8.50 3.31
C LEU A 209 -16.96 -9.73 4.01
N PHE A 210 -17.71 -10.36 4.91
CA PHE A 210 -17.29 -11.60 5.57
C PHE A 210 -16.96 -12.68 4.53
N ALA A 211 -17.86 -12.90 3.57
CA ALA A 211 -17.63 -13.87 2.49
C ALA A 211 -16.45 -13.48 1.59
N PHE A 212 -16.26 -12.19 1.30
CA PHE A 212 -15.12 -11.70 0.54
C PHE A 212 -13.80 -12.00 1.27
N LEU A 213 -13.69 -11.66 2.55
CA LEU A 213 -12.50 -11.91 3.37
C LEU A 213 -12.26 -13.41 3.53
N TRP A 214 -13.31 -14.20 3.74
CA TRP A 214 -13.22 -15.64 3.88
C TRP A 214 -12.65 -16.31 2.63
N ASN A 215 -13.03 -15.85 1.43
CA ASN A 215 -12.52 -16.41 0.17
C ASN A 215 -11.15 -15.86 -0.24
N ASN A 216 -10.90 -14.56 -0.02
CA ASN A 216 -9.78 -13.85 -0.66
C ASN A 216 -8.67 -13.41 0.30
N CYS A 217 -8.94 -13.35 1.61
CA CYS A 217 -7.94 -12.96 2.59
C CYS A 217 -7.24 -14.19 3.17
N ILE A 218 -5.93 -14.28 2.94
CA ILE A 218 -5.08 -15.37 3.43
C ILE A 218 -4.70 -15.21 4.91
N ASN A 219 -4.62 -13.96 5.39
CA ASN A 219 -4.15 -13.62 6.73
C ASN A 219 -5.26 -13.21 7.70
N CYS A 220 -6.51 -13.29 7.26
CA CYS A 220 -7.65 -12.92 8.08
C CYS A 220 -8.02 -14.10 8.98
N THR A 221 -7.64 -13.99 10.24
CA THR A 221 -7.94 -15.00 11.27
C THR A 221 -9.44 -15.08 11.52
N LEU A 222 -9.95 -16.31 11.63
CA LEU A 222 -11.35 -16.59 11.95
C LEU A 222 -11.46 -16.97 13.44
N PHE A 223 -12.49 -16.48 14.10
CA PHE A 223 -12.76 -16.69 15.51
C PHE A 223 -14.14 -17.32 15.70
N ASN A 224 -14.26 -18.22 16.68
CA ASN A 224 -15.56 -18.69 17.15
C ASN A 224 -16.24 -17.62 18.02
N SER A 225 -17.51 -17.85 18.36
CA SER A 225 -18.32 -16.93 19.19
C SER A 225 -17.78 -16.72 20.61
N SER A 226 -16.84 -17.55 21.08
CA SER A 226 -16.15 -17.40 22.36
C SER A 226 -14.81 -16.66 22.25
N GLY A 227 -14.39 -16.27 21.04
CA GLY A 227 -13.16 -15.51 20.78
C GLY A 227 -11.93 -16.39 20.53
N GLY A 228 -12.10 -17.71 20.49
CA GLY A 228 -11.02 -18.65 20.15
C GLY A 228 -10.78 -18.69 18.65
N VAL A 229 -9.51 -18.75 18.24
CA VAL A 229 -9.11 -18.91 16.83
C VAL A 229 -9.57 -20.27 16.30
N VAL A 230 -10.17 -20.28 15.12
CA VAL A 230 -10.63 -21.49 14.43
C VAL A 230 -10.22 -21.48 12.96
N SER A 231 -10.15 -22.66 12.36
CA SER A 231 -9.95 -22.79 10.91
C SER A 231 -11.26 -22.54 10.15
N LYS A 232 -11.13 -22.10 8.89
CA LYS A 232 -12.26 -21.95 7.95
C LYS A 232 -13.02 -23.28 7.83
N GLY A 233 -14.35 -23.19 7.86
CA GLY A 233 -15.26 -24.31 7.71
C GLY A 233 -15.48 -24.70 6.24
N ALA A 234 -16.63 -25.30 5.94
CA ALA A 234 -16.95 -25.76 4.59
C ALA A 234 -17.24 -24.60 3.61
N THR A 235 -17.93 -23.57 4.09
CA THR A 235 -18.29 -22.39 3.29
C THR A 235 -18.31 -21.14 4.16
N ALA A 236 -18.13 -19.97 3.53
CA ALA A 236 -18.30 -18.69 4.21
C ALA A 236 -19.68 -18.54 4.87
N LEU A 237 -20.75 -18.97 4.20
CA LEU A 237 -22.11 -18.94 4.74
C LEU A 237 -22.26 -19.81 5.99
N ALA A 238 -21.68 -21.02 6.00
CA ALA A 238 -21.73 -21.90 7.16
C ALA A 238 -21.01 -21.28 8.37
N ASP A 239 -19.85 -20.67 8.14
CA ASP A 239 -19.10 -19.99 9.19
C ASP A 239 -19.82 -18.73 9.69
N PHE A 240 -20.40 -17.95 8.78
CA PHE A 240 -21.18 -16.76 9.13
C PHE A 240 -22.43 -17.13 9.93
N ASN A 241 -23.16 -18.17 9.56
CA ASN A 241 -24.33 -18.66 10.30
C ASN A 241 -23.96 -19.31 11.64
N ALA A 242 -22.73 -19.79 11.80
CA ALA A 242 -22.20 -20.31 13.05
C ALA A 242 -21.73 -19.21 14.02
N ASN A 243 -22.12 -17.94 13.79
CA ASN A 243 -21.76 -16.78 14.61
C ASN A 243 -20.23 -16.57 14.72
N ARG A 244 -19.47 -17.01 13.72
CA ARG A 244 -18.02 -16.77 13.67
C ARG A 244 -17.75 -15.32 13.27
N ALA A 245 -16.62 -14.80 13.73
CA ALA A 245 -16.14 -13.48 13.39
C ALA A 245 -14.81 -13.58 12.66
N ILE A 246 -14.61 -12.85 11.57
CA ILE A 246 -13.37 -12.85 10.77
C ILE A 246 -12.67 -11.51 10.89
N ALA A 247 -11.35 -11.52 11.04
CA ALA A 247 -10.55 -10.29 11.04
C ALA A 247 -10.64 -9.57 9.69
N THR A 248 -10.71 -8.24 9.71
CA THR A 248 -10.57 -7.39 8.52
C THR A 248 -9.10 -7.34 8.09
N ILE A 249 -8.84 -6.84 6.88
CA ILE A 249 -7.47 -6.61 6.44
C ILE A 249 -6.88 -5.46 7.26
N GLN A 250 -5.75 -5.71 7.93
CA GLN A 250 -4.98 -4.70 8.65
C GLN A 250 -4.25 -3.79 7.67
N MET A 251 -4.74 -2.56 7.48
CA MET A 251 -4.15 -1.57 6.56
C MET A 251 -3.48 -0.39 7.27
N MET A 252 -3.55 -0.32 8.60
CA MET A 252 -2.87 0.69 9.38
C MET A 252 -1.35 0.59 9.20
N GLY A 253 -0.71 1.72 8.87
CA GLY A 253 0.74 1.80 8.64
C GLY A 253 1.24 1.09 7.39
N ARG A 254 0.35 0.75 6.44
CA ARG A 254 0.71 0.02 5.21
C ARG A 254 0.24 0.78 3.96
N GLY A 255 1.10 0.82 2.95
CA GLY A 255 0.75 1.26 1.60
C GLY A 255 0.08 0.13 0.81
N LEU A 256 -0.76 0.50 -0.16
CA LEU A 256 -1.31 -0.44 -1.13
C LEU A 256 -0.38 -0.54 -2.34
N ILE A 257 -0.06 -1.76 -2.74
CA ILE A 257 0.66 -2.06 -3.97
C ILE A 257 -0.04 -3.18 -4.73
N GLY A 258 0.01 -3.12 -6.06
CA GLY A 258 -0.53 -4.18 -6.90
C GLY A 258 0.22 -5.48 -6.68
N ALA A 259 -0.52 -6.61 -6.65
CA ALA A 259 0.12 -7.92 -6.65
C ALA A 259 0.94 -8.12 -7.93
N ASP A 260 2.08 -8.81 -7.83
CA ASP A 260 3.03 -9.04 -8.92
C ASP A 260 2.54 -10.11 -9.91
N SER A 261 1.23 -10.13 -10.18
CA SER A 261 0.53 -11.14 -10.97
C SER A 261 -0.82 -10.64 -11.52
N ILE A 262 -1.06 -9.32 -11.52
CA ILE A 262 -2.33 -8.75 -12.03
C ILE A 262 -2.53 -9.18 -13.48
N GLY A 263 -3.70 -9.77 -13.79
CA GLY A 263 -4.01 -10.33 -15.11
C GLY A 263 -3.50 -11.75 -15.36
N GLY A 264 -2.96 -12.43 -14.33
CA GLY A 264 -2.65 -13.86 -14.35
C GLY A 264 -1.22 -14.21 -14.77
N SER A 265 -0.41 -13.24 -15.18
CA SER A 265 1.03 -13.45 -15.46
C SER A 265 1.87 -12.84 -14.35
N SER A 266 2.67 -13.66 -13.67
CA SER A 266 3.60 -13.15 -12.67
C SER A 266 4.70 -12.31 -13.32
N THR A 267 5.06 -11.18 -12.71
CA THR A 267 6.21 -10.37 -13.18
C THR A 267 7.35 -10.43 -12.17
N THR A 268 8.36 -9.58 -12.34
CA THR A 268 9.53 -9.49 -11.46
C THR A 268 9.59 -8.18 -10.68
N PHE A 269 8.58 -7.30 -10.77
CA PHE A 269 8.63 -5.97 -10.18
C PHE A 269 8.76 -5.96 -8.65
N LEU A 270 8.28 -7.02 -7.97
CA LEU A 270 8.42 -7.17 -6.52
C LEU A 270 9.45 -8.26 -6.15
N THR A 271 10.35 -8.61 -7.06
CA THR A 271 11.44 -9.54 -6.78
C THR A 271 12.47 -8.87 -5.87
N GLY A 272 12.89 -9.56 -4.80
CA GLY A 272 13.85 -9.05 -3.82
C GLY A 272 13.22 -8.22 -2.70
N VAL A 273 11.95 -7.82 -2.82
CA VAL A 273 11.22 -7.18 -1.71
C VAL A 273 10.96 -8.22 -0.61
N PRO A 274 11.34 -7.97 0.65
CA PRO A 274 11.06 -8.87 1.76
C PRO A 274 9.57 -9.17 1.88
N VAL A 275 9.21 -10.44 2.07
CA VAL A 275 7.82 -10.86 2.31
C VAL A 275 7.67 -11.07 3.81
N THR A 276 6.89 -10.23 4.48
CA THR A 276 6.59 -10.40 5.91
C THR A 276 5.48 -11.43 6.10
N VAL A 277 4.44 -11.42 5.26
CA VAL A 277 3.35 -12.40 5.28
C VAL A 277 2.83 -12.68 3.88
N GLY A 278 2.59 -13.94 3.53
CA GLY A 278 1.99 -14.34 2.24
C GLY A 278 3.02 -14.43 1.12
N GLY A 279 2.79 -13.73 0.00
CA GLY A 279 3.69 -13.70 -1.14
C GLY A 279 3.34 -12.59 -2.13
N ARG A 280 4.33 -12.16 -2.94
CA ARG A 280 4.19 -11.00 -3.83
C ARG A 280 3.06 -11.09 -4.87
N VAL A 281 2.62 -12.30 -5.21
CA VAL A 281 1.55 -12.57 -6.19
C VAL A 281 0.18 -12.80 -5.54
N ILE A 282 0.09 -12.77 -4.21
CA ILE A 282 -1.11 -13.10 -3.45
C ILE A 282 -1.67 -11.81 -2.87
N PRO A 283 -2.89 -11.39 -3.25
CA PRO A 283 -3.57 -10.25 -2.64
C PRO A 283 -3.68 -10.39 -1.11
N SER A 284 -3.65 -9.27 -0.38
CA SER A 284 -3.64 -9.24 1.10
C SER A 284 -2.34 -9.72 1.76
N SER A 285 -1.27 -9.91 0.99
CA SER A 285 0.09 -10.15 1.52
C SER A 285 0.71 -8.87 2.05
N VAL A 286 1.70 -9.03 2.92
CA VAL A 286 2.45 -7.91 3.53
C VAL A 286 3.90 -8.02 3.07
N LEU A 287 4.37 -6.98 2.40
CA LEU A 287 5.70 -6.88 1.83
C LEU A 287 6.45 -5.69 2.43
N GLY A 288 7.77 -5.71 2.28
CA GLY A 288 8.67 -4.69 2.79
C GLY A 288 8.99 -4.90 4.28
N GLU A 289 9.72 -3.92 4.80
CA GLU A 289 10.19 -3.88 6.19
C GLU A 289 9.86 -2.52 6.81
N ASN A 290 9.50 -2.51 8.09
CA ASN A 290 9.26 -1.25 8.81
C ASN A 290 10.56 -0.50 9.14
N LEU A 291 11.67 -1.23 9.28
CA LEU A 291 12.96 -0.70 9.63
C LEU A 291 14.03 -1.49 8.87
N HIS A 292 14.85 -0.80 8.09
CA HIS A 292 15.93 -1.42 7.34
C HIS A 292 17.27 -1.18 8.04
N GLN A 293 17.95 -2.26 8.40
CA GLN A 293 19.31 -2.18 8.92
C GLN A 293 20.30 -2.21 7.74
N LEU A 294 21.06 -1.13 7.58
CA LEU A 294 22.09 -1.05 6.54
C LEU A 294 23.15 -2.13 6.76
N THR A 295 23.39 -2.92 5.73
CA THR A 295 24.48 -3.88 5.63
C THR A 295 25.78 -3.17 5.23
N VAL A 296 26.93 -3.80 5.47
CA VAL A 296 28.24 -3.26 5.06
C VAL A 296 28.31 -2.99 3.56
N SER A 297 27.61 -3.78 2.74
CA SER A 297 27.51 -3.58 1.28
C SER A 297 26.70 -2.36 0.85
N GLU A 298 25.82 -1.85 1.71
CA GLU A 298 25.00 -0.65 1.44
C GLU A 298 25.67 0.63 1.95
N LEU A 299 26.75 0.52 2.73
CA LEU A 299 27.56 1.66 3.18
C LEU A 299 28.41 2.17 2.01
N ALA A 300 28.31 3.47 1.74
CA ALA A 300 29.18 4.12 0.77
C ALA A 300 30.65 3.94 1.16
N THR A 301 31.48 3.57 0.17
CA THR A 301 32.94 3.59 0.35
C THR A 301 33.37 5.01 0.67
N HIS A 302 34.04 5.19 1.80
CA HIS A 302 34.57 6.47 2.23
C HIS A 302 35.97 6.29 2.80
N THR A 303 36.76 7.35 2.75
CA THR A 303 38.13 7.37 3.24
C THR A 303 38.20 8.22 4.50
N HIS A 304 38.91 7.76 5.52
CA HIS A 304 39.26 8.58 6.66
C HIS A 304 40.67 9.15 6.46
N ALA A 305 40.82 10.47 6.60
CA ALA A 305 42.13 11.10 6.68
C ALA A 305 42.72 10.82 8.06
N ASN A 306 43.78 10.02 8.11
CA ASN A 306 44.49 9.74 9.36
C ASN A 306 45.65 10.74 9.49
N SER A 307 45.63 11.59 10.50
CA SER A 307 46.76 12.44 10.87
C SER A 307 47.59 11.76 11.96
N LEU A 308 48.86 11.51 11.67
CA LEU A 308 49.85 11.08 12.68
C LEU A 308 50.62 12.31 13.15
N THR A 309 50.41 12.71 14.40
CA THR A 309 51.28 13.66 15.08
C THR A 309 52.35 12.86 15.81
N ASP A 310 53.60 12.92 15.36
CA ASP A 310 54.77 12.48 16.14
C ASP A 310 55.35 13.71 16.85
N PRO A 311 55.00 13.96 18.12
CA PRO A 311 55.66 14.99 18.90
C PRO A 311 57.08 14.49 19.18
N GLY A 312 58.01 14.93 18.31
CA GLY A 312 59.40 14.50 18.21
C GLY A 312 59.96 13.75 19.41
N HIS A 313 60.41 12.52 19.17
CA HIS A 313 61.09 11.72 20.18
C HIS A 313 62.58 12.06 20.24
N ILE A 314 63.12 12.13 21.45
CA ILE A 314 64.55 12.40 21.72
C ILE A 314 65.24 11.06 21.96
N HIS A 315 66.31 10.78 21.20
CA HIS A 315 67.21 9.68 21.52
C HIS A 315 68.22 10.16 22.58
N ALA A 316 67.92 9.91 23.85
CA ALA A 316 68.86 10.14 24.94
C ALA A 316 69.85 8.96 25.02
N ASN A 317 70.99 9.07 24.33
CA ASN A 317 72.12 8.18 24.61
C ASN A 317 72.81 8.65 25.90
N SER A 318 72.44 8.03 27.02
CA SER A 318 73.14 8.18 28.31
C SER A 318 74.42 7.33 28.29
N LEU A 319 75.58 7.97 28.20
CA LEU A 319 76.85 7.33 28.54
C LEU A 319 77.19 7.72 29.99
N THR A 320 77.09 6.76 30.90
CA THR A 320 77.41 6.96 32.32
C THR A 320 78.83 6.48 32.58
N ASP A 321 79.79 7.40 32.75
CA ASP A 321 81.07 7.10 33.38
C ASP A 321 81.03 7.61 34.83
N PRO A 322 81.04 6.73 35.85
CA PRO A 322 81.02 7.15 37.24
C PRO A 322 82.36 7.82 37.60
N GLY A 323 82.45 9.14 37.45
CA GLY A 323 83.60 9.86 37.98
C GLY A 323 83.70 11.35 37.73
N HIS A 324 83.06 11.92 36.70
CA HIS A 324 83.16 13.37 36.45
C HIS A 324 82.13 13.89 35.44
N THR A 325 81.70 15.14 35.64
CA THR A 325 80.69 15.85 34.85
C THR A 325 81.32 16.60 33.67
N HIS A 326 80.71 16.48 32.48
CA HIS A 326 80.97 17.37 31.37
C HIS A 326 79.68 18.13 31.02
N THR A 327 79.67 19.44 31.28
CA THR A 327 78.75 20.37 30.64
C THR A 327 79.29 20.67 29.25
N ASN A 328 78.77 20.00 28.22
CA ASN A 328 79.05 20.36 26.83
C ASN A 328 78.10 21.47 26.38
N SER A 329 78.63 22.69 26.25
CA SER A 329 78.07 23.70 25.34
C SER A 329 78.87 23.62 24.04
N LEU A 330 78.23 23.23 22.95
CA LEU A 330 78.85 23.16 21.63
C LEU A 330 78.63 24.49 20.91
N THR A 331 79.70 25.25 20.68
CA THR A 331 79.69 26.43 19.81
C THR A 331 80.80 26.25 18.79
N ASP A 332 80.46 26.35 17.51
CA ASP A 332 81.37 26.21 16.35
C ASP A 332 81.63 27.59 15.73
N PRO A 333 82.74 28.28 16.07
CA PRO A 333 83.27 29.34 15.25
C PRO A 333 84.33 28.75 14.32
N GLY A 334 83.95 28.62 13.04
CA GLY A 334 84.70 27.94 11.99
C GLY A 334 86.19 28.31 11.88
N HIS A 335 86.97 27.37 11.33
CA HIS A 335 88.38 27.57 11.06
C HIS A 335 88.69 27.44 9.56
N ASN A 336 89.72 28.18 9.13
CA ASN A 336 90.25 28.20 7.77
C ASN A 336 91.70 27.68 7.79
N HIS A 337 92.13 26.97 6.74
CA HIS A 337 93.45 26.35 6.67
C HIS A 337 94.51 27.32 6.14
N THR A 338 95.69 27.35 6.76
CA THR A 338 96.88 27.95 6.14
C THR A 338 98.05 26.99 6.26
N GLN A 339 98.52 26.48 5.11
CA GLN A 339 99.76 25.72 5.00
C GLN A 339 100.87 26.67 4.56
N SER A 340 102.07 26.56 5.14
CA SER A 340 103.28 27.03 4.46
C SER A 340 104.51 26.26 4.94
N PHE A 341 105.22 25.68 3.98
CA PHE A 341 106.41 24.83 4.16
C PHE A 341 107.71 25.61 3.94
N ALA A 342 108.75 25.14 4.65
CA ALA A 342 110.19 25.21 4.35
C ALA A 342 110.86 26.61 4.41
N ASN A 343 112.15 26.78 4.70
CA ASN A 343 113.30 25.88 4.60
C ASN A 343 114.48 26.43 5.45
N GLN A 344 115.25 25.48 5.96
CA GLN A 344 116.64 25.43 6.46
C GLN A 344 117.56 26.66 6.63
N ALA A 345 118.40 26.47 7.67
CA ALA A 345 119.83 26.78 7.79
C ALA A 345 120.25 28.19 8.26
N ASN A 346 120.86 28.25 9.45
CA ASN A 346 122.29 28.55 9.52
C ASN A 346 122.89 28.23 10.90
N LEU A 347 123.87 27.33 10.89
CA LEU A 347 124.86 27.12 11.93
C LEU A 347 125.85 28.28 11.89
N ASN A 348 126.24 28.82 13.06
CA ASN A 348 127.50 29.53 13.19
C ASN A 348 128.15 29.18 14.54
N LEU A 349 129.23 28.39 14.47
CA LEU A 349 130.18 28.18 15.56
C LEU A 349 131.45 28.99 15.28
N ALA A 350 131.93 29.72 16.29
CA ALA A 350 133.29 30.24 16.45
C ALA A 350 133.46 30.51 17.96
N ALA A 351 134.54 30.22 18.67
CA ALA A 351 135.77 29.47 18.43
C ALA A 351 136.25 28.95 19.81
N GLY A 352 136.78 27.72 19.88
CA GLY A 352 137.69 27.33 20.98
C GLY A 352 137.20 26.42 22.11
N GLY A 353 136.17 25.58 21.94
CA GLY A 353 135.81 24.55 22.93
C GLY A 353 135.45 23.21 22.29
N ASN A 354 136.10 22.13 22.73
CA ASN A 354 136.02 20.76 22.21
C ASN A 354 134.56 20.24 22.10
N ALA A 355 134.10 19.92 20.88
CA ALA A 355 132.77 19.39 20.65
C ALA A 355 132.72 17.88 20.93
N VAL A 356 131.86 17.47 21.86
CA VAL A 356 131.32 16.10 21.89
C VAL A 356 129.81 16.22 21.69
N PRO A 357 129.29 15.93 20.47
CA PRO A 357 127.85 15.77 20.29
C PRO A 357 127.43 14.43 20.90
N THR A 358 127.00 14.44 22.16
CA THR A 358 126.29 13.30 22.73
C THR A 358 124.90 13.21 22.13
N GLN A 359 124.80 12.31 21.14
CA GLN A 359 123.63 11.53 20.75
C GLN A 359 122.36 12.31 20.41
N VAL A 360 122.16 12.46 19.10
CA VAL A 360 120.85 12.53 18.45
C VAL A 360 120.01 11.36 18.96
N ASN A 361 119.02 11.64 19.80
CA ASN A 361 117.98 10.66 20.10
C ASN A 361 116.91 10.78 19.01
N LEU A 362 117.06 9.96 17.97
CA LEU A 362 116.01 9.66 16.99
C LEU A 362 114.94 8.81 17.70
N GLY A 363 114.01 9.49 18.37
CA GLY A 363 112.75 8.86 18.79
C GLY A 363 111.84 8.69 17.57
N PRO A 364 111.16 7.54 17.41
CA PRO A 364 110.41 7.23 16.20
C PRO A 364 109.28 8.24 15.95
N SER A 365 109.21 8.74 14.71
CA SER A 365 107.98 9.28 14.15
C SER A 365 106.97 8.15 14.00
N GLY A 366 105.86 8.23 14.74
CA GLY A 366 104.79 7.24 14.72
C GLY A 366 103.45 7.81 15.20
N THR A 367 102.61 8.14 14.22
CA THR A 367 101.14 8.22 14.25
C THR A 367 100.45 9.30 15.11
N SER A 368 100.06 10.38 14.42
CA SER A 368 98.83 11.11 14.69
C SER A 368 97.63 10.21 14.35
N VAL A 369 96.80 9.89 15.34
CA VAL A 369 95.41 9.49 15.14
C VAL A 369 94.59 10.37 16.07
N THR A 370 93.94 11.39 15.51
CA THR A 370 92.76 11.96 16.15
C THR A 370 91.83 10.79 16.42
N GLY A 371 91.45 10.56 17.68
CA GLY A 371 90.56 9.46 18.11
C GLY A 371 89.13 9.62 17.60
N ILE A 372 88.95 9.79 16.29
CA ILE A 372 87.70 9.72 15.57
C ILE A 372 87.90 8.63 14.52
N THR A 373 87.73 7.40 14.98
CA THR A 373 87.46 6.28 14.09
C THR A 373 85.94 6.21 13.92
N ILE A 374 85.41 6.77 12.82
CA ILE A 374 84.08 6.38 12.35
C ILE A 374 84.25 5.10 11.56
N ASN A 375 84.23 3.96 12.26
CA ASN A 375 84.15 2.66 11.61
C ASN A 375 82.69 2.40 11.24
N ASN A 376 82.31 2.74 10.00
CA ASN A 376 81.09 2.18 9.42
C ASN A 376 81.44 0.87 8.70
N ALA A 377 81.68 -0.18 9.49
CA ALA A 377 81.89 -1.53 8.98
C ALA A 377 80.83 -2.45 9.61
N SER A 378 79.89 -2.89 8.78
CA SER A 378 78.72 -3.74 9.08
C SER A 378 77.41 -3.00 9.31
N ALA A 379 76.92 -2.35 8.25
CA ALA A 379 75.48 -2.26 8.03
C ALA A 379 74.95 -3.69 7.76
N THR A 380 74.48 -4.37 8.80
CA THR A 380 73.60 -5.53 8.70
C THR A 380 72.28 -5.16 9.36
N THR A 381 71.27 -4.96 8.52
CA THR A 381 69.86 -4.84 8.87
C THR A 381 69.43 -5.98 9.79
N GLY A 382 69.16 -5.66 11.04
CA GLY A 382 68.78 -6.62 12.07
C GLY A 382 68.56 -5.99 13.45
N ILE A 383 68.14 -4.73 13.50
CA ILE A 383 67.69 -4.13 14.76
C ILE A 383 66.26 -4.62 15.01
N THR A 384 66.14 -5.71 15.78
CA THR A 384 64.96 -5.90 16.61
C THR A 384 65.02 -4.80 17.67
N ILE A 385 64.23 -3.75 17.49
CA ILE A 385 63.99 -2.75 18.54
C ILE A 385 63.16 -3.46 19.61
N ASN A 386 63.83 -4.07 20.59
CA ASN A 386 63.16 -4.52 21.80
C ASN A 386 62.91 -3.28 22.65
N ASN A 387 61.78 -2.61 22.37
CA ASN A 387 61.41 -1.37 23.03
C ASN A 387 60.94 -1.68 24.47
N ALA A 388 61.88 -1.94 25.37
CA ALA A 388 61.62 -1.86 26.79
C ALA A 388 61.45 -0.37 27.15
N SER A 389 60.20 0.08 27.17
CA SER A 389 59.75 1.35 27.76
C SER A 389 60.18 2.64 27.04
N SER A 390 59.82 2.79 25.77
CA SER A 390 59.43 4.10 25.26
C SER A 390 57.98 4.03 24.84
N THR A 391 57.08 4.48 25.72
CA THR A 391 55.71 4.83 25.34
C THR A 391 55.78 6.04 24.41
N THR A 392 56.07 5.81 23.14
CA THR A 392 55.71 6.78 22.11
C THR A 392 54.19 6.86 22.17
N GLY A 393 53.68 8.01 22.62
CA GLY A 393 52.26 8.30 22.81
C GLY A 393 51.48 8.38 21.49
N ILE A 394 51.76 7.46 20.55
CA ILE A 394 51.05 7.30 19.29
C ILE A 394 49.72 6.61 19.64
N THR A 395 48.69 7.42 19.83
CA THR A 395 47.32 6.94 19.94
C THR A 395 46.67 7.05 18.57
N LEU A 396 46.44 5.91 17.91
CA LEU A 396 45.59 5.83 16.73
C LEU A 396 44.13 5.84 17.20
N THR A 397 43.51 7.02 17.25
CA THR A 397 42.08 7.15 17.56
C THR A 397 41.28 7.02 16.27
N ASN A 398 40.90 5.79 15.89
CA ASN A 398 39.83 5.62 14.92
C ASN A 398 38.51 6.03 15.60
N ALA A 399 38.02 7.23 15.30
CA ALA A 399 36.67 7.60 15.70
C ALA A 399 35.70 6.67 14.97
N ASN A 400 34.97 5.83 15.71
CA ASN A 400 33.81 5.11 15.18
C ASN A 400 32.79 6.16 14.72
N GLN A 401 32.78 6.48 13.42
CA GLN A 401 31.84 7.43 12.82
C GLN A 401 30.64 6.75 12.15
N GLY A 402 30.35 5.50 12.53
CA GLY A 402 29.15 4.79 12.13
C GLY A 402 28.17 4.71 13.30
N GLY A 403 27.01 5.36 13.18
CA GLY A 403 25.86 5.04 14.02
C GLY A 403 25.12 3.86 13.39
N ASN A 404 24.93 2.76 14.12
CA ASN A 404 24.07 1.63 13.70
C ASN A 404 22.57 1.98 13.73
N VAL A 405 22.23 3.24 13.46
CA VAL A 405 20.85 3.72 13.48
C VAL A 405 20.25 3.44 12.12
N ALA A 406 19.28 2.53 12.09
CA ALA A 406 18.53 2.23 10.89
C ALA A 406 17.88 3.50 10.32
N HIS A 407 17.95 3.66 9.00
CA HIS A 407 17.35 4.79 8.30
C HIS A 407 15.88 4.53 8.02
N ASN A 408 15.06 5.60 8.01
CA ASN A 408 13.66 5.50 7.64
C ASN A 408 13.54 5.26 6.12
N THR A 409 12.98 4.12 5.72
CA THR A 409 12.82 3.74 4.31
C THR A 409 11.47 4.16 3.71
N VAL A 410 10.62 4.85 4.46
CA VAL A 410 9.28 5.23 3.98
C VAL A 410 9.36 6.42 3.02
N GLU A 411 8.84 6.23 1.81
CA GLU A 411 8.64 7.30 0.83
C GLU A 411 7.65 8.36 1.34
N LEU A 412 7.76 9.60 0.85
CA LEU A 412 6.86 10.68 1.25
C LEU A 412 5.39 10.28 0.97
N SER A 413 4.64 10.02 2.04
CA SER A 413 3.31 9.42 1.98
C SER A 413 2.28 10.29 2.71
N THR A 414 1.07 10.37 2.16
CA THR A 414 -0.08 11.00 2.84
C THR A 414 -0.90 9.93 3.55
N VAL A 415 -1.15 10.10 4.84
CA VAL A 415 -1.93 9.13 5.63
C VAL A 415 -3.44 9.36 5.46
N VAL A 416 -4.17 8.26 5.33
CA VAL A 416 -5.63 8.23 5.20
C VAL A 416 -6.20 7.16 6.13
N TRP A 417 -7.49 7.25 6.41
CA TRP A 417 -8.24 6.17 7.04
C TRP A 417 -8.72 5.21 5.96
N TRP A 418 -8.38 3.93 6.14
CA TRP A 418 -8.80 2.88 5.24
C TRP A 418 -10.09 2.24 5.73
N TYR A 419 -11.07 2.18 4.84
CA TYR A 419 -12.31 1.44 5.04
C TYR A 419 -12.45 0.35 3.98
N LEU A 420 -13.17 -0.72 4.30
CA LEU A 420 -13.61 -1.75 3.38
C LEU A 420 -15.11 -1.58 3.15
N SER A 421 -15.54 -1.51 1.89
CA SER A 421 -16.96 -1.57 1.55
C SER A 421 -17.58 -2.90 2.00
N LEU A 422 -18.82 -2.83 2.51
CA LEU A 422 -19.58 -3.97 2.98
C LEU A 422 -20.06 -4.90 1.88
#